data_AF-A0A2V7NNJ3-F1
#
_entry.id   AF-A0A2V7NNJ3-F1
#
_cell.length_a   1.000
_cell.length_b   1.000
_cell.length_c   1.000
_cell.angle_alpha   90.00
_cell.angle_beta   90.00
_cell.angle_gamma   90.00
#
_symmetry.space_group_name_H-M   'P 1'
#
loop_
_entity.id
_entity.type
_entity.pdbx_description
1 polymer ?
#
loop_
_entity_poly.entity_id
_entity_poly.type
_entity_poly.pdbx_seq_one_letter_code
_entity_poly.pdbx_strand_id
1 'polypeptide(L)'
;MGRTPEPIRTRDERRPMPRCIVLIRSHEPLQEGWRKRAFGPAGSLLDDRVKVAGVRFDETYHPVQVWRRIGGGDDPPAASGFDYRAVGPAATYAVRVDADDTDAVERLRRDRRADVVGVFADPTVFPFASPYCGDSPIGTTQDVARRLGVPALHRAKLTGRGVHVAVVDTGIDSSRIPVAGGWAPTPGYEPGSSAPNHGTMVAYDVRIAAPDAQILDYALLKSQAGSWTAFLSDAIAAFADLVERVNAAPGRWVVNNSWGLFDRASDAPIGSPENYSANPDHPFNQVTGALVAAGADVFFAAGNCGADCPDGRCGTGDTGPGASIHGANAHPDVLTVAAVTVTDRRLGYSSQGPGALYSRKPDLAGFSHFAGSGIYPADGGTSAASPVAAGVAAALRQAFATDRLAPAQLKGLLQRTARDLNGDGWDYDLGYGVVDAAAAVKALGVKPKARKRASTTV
;
A
#
# COMPACT_ATOMS: atom_id res chain seq x y z
N MET A 1 19.32 59.81 17.60
CA MET A 1 20.59 59.55 16.90
C MET A 1 21.03 58.14 17.30
N GLY A 2 21.28 57.16 16.46
CA GLY A 2 21.41 57.14 15.01
C GLY A 2 21.15 55.74 14.43
N ARG A 3 20.78 55.80 13.15
CA ARG A 3 20.71 54.82 12.05
C ARG A 3 20.96 53.33 12.33
N THR A 4 19.95 52.55 11.95
CA THR A 4 20.03 51.16 11.48
C THR A 4 21.00 51.02 10.28
N PRO A 5 21.86 49.99 10.23
CA PRO A 5 22.56 49.61 9.01
C PRO A 5 21.74 48.60 8.18
N GLU A 6 21.65 48.86 6.89
CA GLU A 6 21.22 47.93 5.84
C GLU A 6 22.20 46.75 5.67
N PRO A 7 21.76 45.63 5.07
CA PRO A 7 22.52 44.38 5.05
C PRO A 7 23.63 44.38 4.01
N ILE A 8 24.85 44.03 4.44
CA ILE A 8 25.99 43.74 3.57
C ILE A 8 25.80 42.33 2.98
N ARG A 9 25.60 42.25 1.66
CA ARG A 9 25.78 40.99 0.91
C ARG A 9 27.27 40.64 0.90
N THR A 10 27.66 39.57 1.58
CA THR A 10 28.94 38.89 1.34
C THR A 10 28.65 37.57 0.60
N ARG A 11 29.17 37.49 -0.63
CA ARG A 11 29.35 36.25 -1.39
C ARG A 11 30.48 35.46 -0.74
N ASP A 12 30.17 34.30 -0.17
CA ASP A 12 31.07 33.14 -0.19
C ASP A 12 30.25 31.85 0.04
N GLU A 13 29.34 31.56 -0.89
CA GLU A 13 28.75 30.22 -1.02
C GLU A 13 29.83 29.29 -1.57
N ARG A 14 30.65 28.71 -0.67
CA ARG A 14 31.49 27.56 -1.04
C ARG A 14 30.57 26.45 -1.56
N ARG A 15 30.65 26.19 -2.87
CA ARG A 15 29.97 25.07 -3.53
C ARG A 15 30.28 23.79 -2.73
N PRO A 16 29.29 22.94 -2.42
CA PRO A 16 29.55 21.68 -1.74
C PRO A 16 30.48 20.83 -2.61
N MET A 17 31.57 20.35 -2.00
CA MET A 17 32.55 19.47 -2.64
C MET A 17 31.83 18.23 -3.19
N PRO A 18 31.84 17.95 -4.51
CA PRO A 18 31.24 16.74 -5.06
C PRO A 18 31.86 15.48 -4.44
N ARG A 19 31.06 14.73 -3.69
CA ARG A 19 31.40 13.38 -3.24
C ARG A 19 31.23 12.38 -4.38
N CYS A 20 32.25 11.56 -4.56
CA CYS A 20 32.36 10.66 -5.70
C CYS A 20 32.84 9.27 -5.26
N ILE A 21 32.40 8.25 -6.00
CA ILE A 21 32.96 6.90 -5.93
C ILE A 21 34.01 6.77 -7.03
N VAL A 22 35.23 6.42 -6.67
CA VAL A 22 36.34 6.19 -7.61
C VAL A 22 36.60 4.72 -7.68
N LEU A 23 36.51 4.17 -8.89
CA LEU A 23 36.83 2.78 -9.16
C LEU A 23 38.26 2.67 -9.66
N ILE A 24 39.09 1.89 -8.96
CA ILE A 24 40.54 1.79 -9.17
C ILE A 24 40.89 0.36 -9.58
N ARG A 25 41.81 0.20 -10.53
CA ARG A 25 42.34 -1.12 -10.92
C ARG A 25 42.98 -1.80 -9.70
N SER A 26 42.89 -3.12 -9.62
CA SER A 26 43.40 -3.85 -8.46
C SER A 26 44.91 -3.69 -8.32
N HIS A 27 45.31 -3.43 -7.08
CA HIS A 27 46.67 -3.47 -6.58
C HIS A 27 46.66 -4.25 -5.27
N GLU A 28 47.76 -4.90 -4.93
CA GLU A 28 47.90 -5.67 -3.69
C GLU A 28 47.47 -4.89 -2.42
N PRO A 29 47.85 -3.60 -2.24
CA PRO A 29 47.42 -2.84 -1.07
C PRO A 29 45.90 -2.59 -1.01
N LEU A 30 45.22 -2.48 -2.16
CA LEU A 30 43.75 -2.38 -2.21
C LEU A 30 43.09 -3.72 -1.86
N GLN A 31 43.67 -4.83 -2.32
CA GLN A 31 43.21 -6.17 -1.95
C GLN A 31 43.36 -6.42 -0.46
N GLU A 32 44.49 -6.00 0.12
CA GLU A 32 44.77 -6.10 1.55
C GLU A 32 43.84 -5.19 2.36
N GLY A 33 43.65 -3.94 1.92
CA GLY A 33 42.70 -3.02 2.54
C GLY A 33 41.27 -3.55 2.55
N TRP A 34 40.84 -4.17 1.45
CA TRP A 34 39.58 -4.91 1.41
C TRP A 34 39.58 -6.06 2.42
N ARG A 35 40.54 -6.99 2.36
CA ARG A 35 40.59 -8.17 3.26
C ARG A 35 40.57 -7.78 4.74
N LYS A 36 41.32 -6.74 5.11
CA LYS A 36 41.41 -6.23 6.48
C LYS A 36 40.28 -5.27 6.85
N ARG A 37 39.42 -4.90 5.89
CA ARG A 37 38.36 -3.89 6.03
C ARG A 37 38.90 -2.56 6.58
N ALA A 38 40.10 -2.18 6.14
CA ALA A 38 40.81 -1.00 6.61
C ALA A 38 41.35 -0.19 5.43
N PHE A 39 41.27 1.14 5.52
CA PHE A 39 41.83 2.01 4.49
C PHE A 39 43.36 2.06 4.53
N GLY A 40 43.93 2.01 5.74
CA GLY A 40 45.37 2.17 6.00
C GLY A 40 46.31 1.43 5.03
N PRO A 41 46.12 0.13 4.74
CA PRO A 41 46.95 -0.60 3.78
C PRO A 41 47.00 0.04 2.40
N ALA A 42 45.90 0.65 1.94
CA ALA A 42 45.81 1.28 0.63
C ALA A 42 46.19 2.76 0.62
N GLY A 43 46.36 3.40 1.78
CA GLY A 43 46.51 4.85 1.91
C GLY A 43 47.68 5.42 1.10
N SER A 44 48.88 4.86 1.25
CA SER A 44 50.07 5.31 0.52
C SER A 44 49.94 5.13 -0.99
N LEU A 45 49.42 3.99 -1.44
CA LEU A 45 49.15 3.74 -2.86
C LEU A 45 48.20 4.80 -3.44
N LEU A 46 47.12 5.11 -2.72
CA LEU A 46 46.12 6.07 -3.15
C LEU A 46 46.69 7.49 -3.19
N ASP A 47 47.47 7.88 -2.19
CA ASP A 47 48.15 9.18 -2.16
C ASP A 47 49.19 9.34 -3.28
N ASP A 48 50.01 8.31 -3.52
CA ASP A 48 51.11 8.40 -4.49
C ASP A 48 50.64 8.27 -5.94
N ARG A 49 49.69 7.36 -6.20
CA ARG A 49 49.31 6.99 -7.58
C ARG A 49 48.01 7.59 -8.03
N VAL A 50 47.07 7.87 -7.14
CA VAL A 50 45.69 8.20 -7.51
C VAL A 50 45.32 9.61 -7.12
N LYS A 51 45.88 10.17 -6.05
CA LYS A 51 45.60 11.53 -5.62
C LYS A 51 45.99 12.56 -6.67
N VAL A 52 45.14 13.57 -6.77
CA VAL A 52 45.36 14.77 -7.57
C VAL A 52 44.99 15.98 -6.72
N ALA A 53 45.45 17.16 -7.12
CA ALA A 53 45.13 18.39 -6.42
C ALA A 53 43.60 18.61 -6.38
N GLY A 54 43.08 18.92 -5.20
CA GLY A 54 41.65 19.10 -4.96
C GLY A 54 40.84 17.82 -4.86
N VAL A 55 41.48 16.66 -4.66
CA VAL A 55 40.80 15.40 -4.32
C VAL A 55 41.32 14.88 -3.00
N ARG A 56 40.41 14.56 -2.09
CA ARG A 56 40.70 13.96 -0.79
C ARG A 56 39.99 12.61 -0.68
N PHE A 57 40.73 11.57 -0.34
CA PHE A 57 40.15 10.26 -0.04
C PHE A 57 39.42 10.31 1.29
N ASP A 58 38.29 9.61 1.34
CA ASP A 58 37.61 9.34 2.59
C ASP A 58 38.22 8.10 3.22
N GLU A 59 39.16 8.32 4.14
CA GLU A 59 39.90 7.26 4.80
C GLU A 59 39.03 6.39 5.74
N THR A 60 37.78 6.80 6.00
CA THR A 60 36.82 5.96 6.75
C THR A 60 36.20 4.86 5.87
N TYR A 61 36.36 4.95 4.55
CA TYR A 61 35.84 3.98 3.59
C TYR A 61 36.97 3.13 3.01
N HIS A 62 37.15 1.91 3.53
CA HIS A 62 38.15 0.97 3.03
C HIS A 62 37.88 0.58 1.56
N PRO A 63 38.89 0.19 0.77
CA PRO A 63 38.69 -0.25 -0.60
C PRO A 63 37.71 -1.43 -0.68
N VAL A 64 36.68 -1.32 -1.51
CA VAL A 64 35.64 -2.37 -1.68
C VAL A 64 35.78 -3.01 -3.03
N GLN A 65 35.89 -4.34 -3.09
CA GLN A 65 36.04 -5.05 -4.36
C GLN A 65 34.76 -4.96 -5.21
N VAL A 66 34.92 -4.54 -6.47
CA VAL A 66 33.85 -4.43 -7.47
C VAL A 66 34.21 -5.27 -8.69
N TRP A 67 33.23 -6.03 -9.19
CA TRP A 67 33.38 -6.96 -10.31
C TRP A 67 32.81 -6.32 -11.61
N ARG A 68 33.47 -6.53 -12.77
CA ARG A 68 33.05 -5.97 -14.08
C ARG A 68 33.19 -6.99 -15.24
N ARG A 69 32.55 -6.67 -16.38
CA ARG A 69 32.64 -7.38 -17.68
C ARG A 69 34.00 -7.11 -18.36
N ILE A 70 34.61 -8.12 -19.01
CA ILE A 70 35.81 -7.96 -19.85
C ILE A 70 35.41 -7.59 -21.30
N GLY A 71 36.11 -6.64 -21.93
CA GLY A 71 36.15 -6.51 -23.39
C GLY A 71 35.16 -5.56 -24.07
N GLY A 72 34.47 -4.68 -23.34
CA GLY A 72 33.81 -3.52 -23.95
C GLY A 72 34.76 -2.33 -23.93
N GLY A 73 35.08 -1.74 -25.08
CA GLY A 73 35.79 -0.46 -25.15
C GLY A 73 35.06 0.65 -24.39
N ASP A 74 35.68 1.83 -24.26
CA ASP A 74 35.22 2.95 -23.42
C ASP A 74 33.86 3.58 -23.80
N ASP A 75 33.11 2.98 -24.73
CA ASP A 75 31.76 3.40 -25.06
C ASP A 75 30.74 2.81 -24.07
N PRO A 76 29.77 3.63 -23.59
CA PRO A 76 28.70 3.14 -22.73
C PRO A 76 27.87 2.11 -23.50
N PRO A 77 27.61 0.90 -22.94
CA PRO A 77 26.80 -0.08 -23.63
C PRO A 77 25.37 0.47 -23.77
N ALA A 78 24.88 0.55 -25.01
CA ALA A 78 23.45 0.70 -25.25
C ALA A 78 22.72 -0.45 -24.55
N ALA A 79 21.65 -0.13 -23.82
CA ALA A 79 20.88 -1.06 -22.99
C ALA A 79 20.38 -2.26 -23.81
N SER A 80 21.19 -3.31 -23.83
CA SER A 80 20.81 -4.65 -24.27
C SER A 80 20.99 -5.56 -23.06
N GLY A 81 19.97 -6.40 -22.83
CA GLY A 81 19.78 -7.16 -21.59
C GLY A 81 21.02 -7.89 -21.09
N PHE A 82 21.07 -8.06 -19.77
CA PHE A 82 22.16 -8.76 -19.08
C PHE A 82 22.29 -10.20 -19.58
N ASP A 83 23.36 -10.49 -20.34
CA ASP A 83 23.84 -11.84 -20.63
C ASP A 83 24.95 -12.19 -19.62
N TYR A 84 24.67 -13.17 -18.75
CA TYR A 84 25.54 -13.57 -17.64
C TYR A 84 26.62 -14.59 -18.03
N ARG A 85 26.82 -14.89 -19.31
CA ARG A 85 27.76 -15.95 -19.72
C ARG A 85 29.23 -15.54 -19.89
N ALA A 86 29.63 -14.32 -19.53
CA ALA A 86 31.01 -13.85 -19.71
C ALA A 86 31.52 -12.85 -18.65
N VAL A 87 31.54 -13.25 -17.37
CA VAL A 87 32.21 -12.49 -16.30
C VAL A 87 33.54 -13.16 -15.93
N GLY A 88 34.65 -12.44 -16.11
CA GLY A 88 36.02 -12.82 -15.76
C GLY A 88 36.80 -11.62 -15.21
N PRO A 89 38.01 -11.78 -14.65
CA PRO A 89 38.55 -10.89 -13.62
C PRO A 89 39.05 -9.55 -14.18
N ALA A 90 38.25 -8.49 -14.04
CA ALA A 90 38.78 -7.15 -13.80
C ALA A 90 38.66 -6.89 -12.30
N ALA A 91 39.66 -7.26 -11.51
CA ALA A 91 39.65 -6.94 -10.08
C ALA A 91 39.77 -5.42 -9.97
N THR A 92 38.71 -4.75 -9.53
CA THR A 92 38.68 -3.31 -9.30
C THR A 92 38.19 -3.04 -7.89
N TYR A 93 38.58 -1.92 -7.31
CA TYR A 93 38.23 -1.54 -5.95
C TYR A 93 37.62 -0.14 -5.97
N ALA A 94 36.45 0.00 -5.38
CA ALA A 94 35.82 1.28 -5.13
C ALA A 94 36.40 1.91 -3.86
N VAL A 95 36.75 3.19 -3.95
CA VAL A 95 37.07 4.06 -2.81
C VAL A 95 36.25 5.34 -2.91
N ARG A 96 36.01 6.01 -1.79
CA ARG A 96 35.24 7.25 -1.76
C ARG A 96 36.19 8.46 -1.74
N VAL A 97 35.86 9.50 -2.49
CA VAL A 97 36.59 10.77 -2.47
C VAL A 97 35.63 11.95 -2.34
N ASP A 98 36.08 12.98 -1.66
CA ASP A 98 35.52 14.32 -1.78
C ASP A 98 36.42 15.12 -2.71
N ALA A 99 35.86 15.71 -3.77
CA ALA A 99 36.58 16.58 -4.70
C ALA A 99 36.16 18.03 -4.50
N ASP A 100 37.09 18.98 -4.54
CA ASP A 100 36.83 20.40 -4.31
C ASP A 100 35.89 20.99 -5.37
N ASP A 101 36.00 20.52 -6.61
CA ASP A 101 35.22 20.96 -7.76
C ASP A 101 35.15 19.91 -8.89
N THR A 102 34.38 20.20 -9.94
CA THR A 102 34.25 19.32 -11.12
C THR A 102 35.57 19.17 -11.89
N ASP A 103 36.42 20.20 -11.89
CA ASP A 103 37.74 20.16 -12.55
C ASP A 103 38.70 19.19 -11.85
N ALA A 104 38.58 19.02 -10.52
CA ALA A 104 39.29 18.01 -9.75
C ALA A 104 38.84 16.59 -10.12
N VAL A 105 37.53 16.39 -10.34
CA VAL A 105 36.98 15.11 -10.83
C VAL A 105 37.46 14.82 -12.25
N GLU A 106 37.49 15.79 -13.14
CA GLU A 106 38.00 15.62 -14.52
C GLU A 106 39.52 15.37 -14.54
N ARG A 107 40.30 16.08 -13.70
CA ARG A 107 41.73 15.80 -13.50
C ARG A 107 41.95 14.37 -13.03
N LEU A 108 41.16 13.90 -12.06
CA LEU A 108 41.25 12.54 -11.57
C LEU A 108 40.97 11.51 -12.68
N ARG A 109 39.96 11.74 -13.52
CA ARG A 109 39.66 10.88 -14.68
C ARG A 109 40.77 10.87 -15.72
N ARG A 110 41.26 12.05 -16.09
CA ARG A 110 42.20 12.24 -17.21
C ARG A 110 43.62 11.85 -16.83
N ASP A 111 44.11 12.39 -15.71
CA ASP A 111 45.52 12.34 -15.34
C ASP A 111 45.88 11.00 -14.67
N ARG A 112 44.88 10.26 -14.16
CA ARG A 112 45.05 8.96 -13.51
C ARG A 112 44.37 7.81 -14.24
N ARG A 113 44.05 7.96 -15.54
CA ARG A 113 43.40 6.93 -16.38
C ARG A 113 44.07 5.55 -16.37
N ALA A 114 45.37 5.49 -16.04
CA ALA A 114 46.14 4.25 -15.92
C ALA A 114 45.78 3.42 -14.67
N ASP A 115 45.35 4.07 -13.59
CA ASP A 115 44.98 3.42 -12.33
C ASP A 115 43.48 3.55 -12.03
N VAL A 116 42.86 4.67 -12.39
CA VAL A 116 41.41 4.92 -12.26
C VAL A 116 40.68 4.37 -13.47
N VAL A 117 39.70 3.51 -13.20
CA VAL A 117 38.79 2.91 -14.18
C VAL A 117 37.60 3.82 -14.45
N GLY A 118 37.17 4.58 -13.43
CA GLY A 118 36.12 5.56 -13.57
C GLY A 118 35.89 6.30 -12.26
N VAL A 119 35.34 7.50 -12.36
CA VAL A 119 34.79 8.24 -11.24
C VAL A 119 33.27 8.27 -11.42
N PHE A 120 32.49 8.18 -10.35
CA PHE A 120 31.04 8.09 -10.41
C PHE A 120 30.45 9.04 -9.36
N ALA A 121 29.28 9.60 -9.64
CA ALA A 121 28.56 10.38 -8.64
C ALA A 121 28.19 9.49 -7.45
N ASP A 122 28.26 10.05 -6.24
CA ASP A 122 27.75 9.44 -5.00
C ASP A 122 26.53 10.23 -4.54
N PRO A 123 25.37 10.10 -5.22
CA PRO A 123 24.21 10.91 -4.91
C PRO A 123 23.61 10.51 -3.56
N THR A 124 23.07 11.50 -2.84
CA THR A 124 22.19 11.24 -1.70
C THR A 124 20.91 10.56 -2.19
N VAL A 125 20.49 9.48 -1.52
CA VAL A 125 19.19 8.85 -1.71
C VAL A 125 18.23 9.27 -0.59
N PHE A 126 16.94 9.35 -0.90
CA PHE A 126 15.88 9.76 0.04
C PHE A 126 14.94 8.58 0.35
N PRO A 127 14.36 8.50 1.56
CA PRO A 127 13.31 7.54 1.87
C PRO A 127 11.94 7.95 1.30
N PHE A 128 11.05 6.96 1.17
CA PHE A 128 9.65 7.08 0.73
C PHE A 128 8.83 8.10 1.54
N ALA A 129 7.73 8.57 0.95
CA ALA A 129 6.88 9.63 1.49
C ALA A 129 6.46 9.36 2.94
N SER A 130 6.66 10.35 3.81
CA SER A 130 6.34 10.26 5.24
C SER A 130 4.86 9.93 5.47
N PRO A 131 4.55 8.96 6.36
CA PRO A 131 3.19 8.59 6.72
C PRO A 131 2.40 9.82 7.17
N TYR A 132 1.13 9.89 6.78
CA TYR A 132 0.25 10.97 7.22
C TYR A 132 -0.44 10.58 8.53
N CYS A 133 -0.26 11.43 9.55
CA CYS A 133 -0.82 11.25 10.90
C CYS A 133 -1.72 12.42 11.35
N GLY A 134 -2.10 13.32 10.44
CA GLY A 134 -2.98 14.45 10.78
C GLY A 134 -4.45 14.05 10.78
N ASP A 135 -5.29 14.88 11.41
CA ASP A 135 -6.74 14.63 11.53
C ASP A 135 -7.59 15.34 10.46
N SER A 136 -6.97 16.24 9.68
CA SER A 136 -7.67 17.02 8.66
C SER A 136 -7.88 16.21 7.39
N PRO A 137 -9.08 16.26 6.78
CA PRO A 137 -9.33 15.57 5.52
C PRO A 137 -8.37 16.06 4.43
N ILE A 138 -7.88 15.13 3.63
CA ILE A 138 -7.08 15.38 2.44
C ILE A 138 -7.95 15.06 1.22
N GLY A 139 -8.41 16.12 0.56
CA GLY A 139 -9.32 16.04 -0.58
C GLY A 139 -10.74 15.64 -0.21
N THR A 140 -11.50 15.24 -1.21
CA THR A 140 -12.95 15.05 -1.17
C THR A 140 -13.38 13.72 -1.80
N THR A 141 -14.64 13.33 -1.61
CA THR A 141 -15.26 12.22 -2.36
C THR A 141 -15.06 12.34 -3.88
N GLN A 142 -15.09 13.55 -4.43
CA GLN A 142 -14.86 13.78 -5.86
C GLN A 142 -13.42 13.47 -6.26
N ASP A 143 -12.45 13.76 -5.39
CA ASP A 143 -11.05 13.40 -5.61
C ASP A 143 -10.87 11.88 -5.56
N VAL A 144 -11.49 11.21 -4.59
CA VAL A 144 -11.53 9.74 -4.49
C VAL A 144 -12.11 9.14 -5.77
N ALA A 145 -13.30 9.56 -6.19
CA ALA A 145 -13.95 9.04 -7.39
C ALA A 145 -13.09 9.25 -8.67
N ARG A 146 -12.46 10.41 -8.80
CA ARG A 146 -11.55 10.72 -9.92
C ARG A 146 -10.33 9.80 -9.89
N ARG A 147 -9.70 9.63 -8.73
CA ARG A 147 -8.46 8.88 -8.52
C ARG A 147 -8.63 7.36 -8.61
N LEU A 148 -9.79 6.85 -8.22
CA LEU A 148 -10.19 5.44 -8.44
C LEU A 148 -10.43 5.14 -9.91
N GLY A 149 -10.76 6.15 -10.73
CA GLY A 149 -11.19 5.93 -12.11
C GLY A 149 -12.69 5.60 -12.25
N VAL A 150 -13.54 6.05 -11.33
CA VAL A 150 -15.01 5.91 -11.42
C VAL A 150 -15.59 6.38 -12.77
N PRO A 151 -15.10 7.44 -13.42
CA PRO A 151 -15.55 7.79 -14.76
C PRO A 151 -15.42 6.66 -15.81
N ALA A 152 -14.46 5.74 -15.66
CA ALA A 152 -14.33 4.57 -16.53
C ALA A 152 -15.46 3.55 -16.27
N LEU A 153 -15.81 3.30 -15.01
CA LEU A 153 -16.97 2.49 -14.63
C LEU A 153 -18.26 3.07 -15.22
N HIS A 154 -18.47 4.38 -15.08
CA HIS A 154 -19.65 5.05 -15.63
C HIS A 154 -19.74 4.96 -17.17
N ARG A 155 -18.62 5.12 -17.89
CA ARG A 155 -18.58 4.92 -19.36
C ARG A 155 -18.90 3.48 -19.77
N ALA A 156 -18.58 2.52 -18.91
CA ALA A 156 -18.96 1.11 -19.06
C ALA A 156 -20.41 0.81 -18.57
N LYS A 157 -21.10 1.79 -17.97
CA LYS A 157 -22.40 1.64 -17.29
C LYS A 157 -22.37 0.63 -16.12
N LEU A 158 -21.23 0.60 -15.43
CA LEU A 158 -21.02 -0.17 -14.21
C LEU A 158 -21.25 0.77 -13.02
N THR A 159 -22.39 0.64 -12.37
CA THR A 159 -22.84 1.41 -11.21
C THR A 159 -23.12 0.53 -9.99
N GLY A 160 -22.90 -0.79 -10.11
CA GLY A 160 -23.22 -1.77 -9.06
C GLY A 160 -24.67 -2.27 -9.08
N ARG A 161 -25.45 -1.91 -10.10
CA ARG A 161 -26.87 -2.29 -10.17
C ARG A 161 -27.06 -3.81 -10.17
N GLY A 162 -27.94 -4.29 -9.29
CA GLY A 162 -28.23 -5.72 -9.14
C GLY A 162 -27.11 -6.51 -8.45
N VAL A 163 -26.21 -5.82 -7.76
CA VAL A 163 -25.18 -6.41 -6.90
C VAL A 163 -25.57 -6.18 -5.45
N HIS A 164 -25.51 -7.25 -4.66
CA HIS A 164 -25.71 -7.19 -3.21
C HIS A 164 -24.39 -6.81 -2.55
N VAL A 165 -24.44 -5.80 -1.68
CA VAL A 165 -23.29 -5.42 -0.84
C VAL A 165 -23.71 -5.47 0.61
N ALA A 166 -23.23 -6.46 1.35
CA ALA A 166 -23.41 -6.52 2.80
C ALA A 166 -22.36 -5.64 3.49
N VAL A 167 -22.83 -4.68 4.28
CA VAL A 167 -22.00 -3.86 5.15
C VAL A 167 -22.16 -4.40 6.57
N VAL A 168 -21.14 -5.14 7.03
CA VAL A 168 -21.13 -5.76 8.36
C VAL A 168 -20.49 -4.79 9.35
N ASP A 169 -21.32 -4.07 10.11
CA ASP A 169 -20.88 -2.89 10.87
C ASP A 169 -21.84 -2.52 12.04
N THR A 170 -21.93 -1.24 12.43
CA THR A 170 -22.75 -0.71 13.54
C THR A 170 -24.25 -0.54 13.23
N GLY A 171 -24.68 -0.87 12.02
CA GLY A 171 -25.99 -0.50 11.51
C GLY A 171 -25.96 0.73 10.58
N ILE A 172 -26.98 0.88 9.74
CA ILE A 172 -27.10 1.96 8.76
C ILE A 172 -28.34 2.83 9.04
N ASP A 173 -28.24 4.14 8.75
CA ASP A 173 -29.40 5.03 8.65
C ASP A 173 -29.97 5.03 7.22
N SER A 174 -31.16 4.47 7.06
CA SER A 174 -31.87 4.38 5.77
C SER A 174 -32.29 5.73 5.19
N SER A 175 -32.41 6.78 6.01
CA SER A 175 -32.67 8.15 5.54
C SER A 175 -31.49 8.74 4.77
N ARG A 176 -30.28 8.23 5.02
CA ARG A 176 -29.05 8.62 4.32
C ARG A 176 -28.73 7.67 3.17
N ILE A 177 -28.79 6.37 3.43
CA ILE A 177 -28.44 5.32 2.48
C ILE A 177 -29.55 4.28 2.43
N PRO A 178 -30.30 4.15 1.31
CA PRO A 178 -31.33 3.13 1.19
C PRO A 178 -30.76 1.72 1.38
N VAL A 179 -31.44 0.92 2.20
CA VAL A 179 -31.07 -0.48 2.47
C VAL A 179 -32.10 -1.44 1.88
N ALA A 180 -31.65 -2.60 1.42
CA ALA A 180 -32.48 -3.62 0.77
C ALA A 180 -32.87 -4.79 1.70
N GLY A 181 -32.48 -4.72 2.96
CA GLY A 181 -32.61 -5.80 3.95
C GLY A 181 -31.37 -5.83 4.85
N GLY A 182 -31.24 -6.87 5.68
CA GLY A 182 -30.15 -6.94 6.63
C GLY A 182 -30.27 -8.06 7.65
N TRP A 183 -29.40 -8.00 8.65
CA TRP A 183 -29.34 -8.92 9.78
C TRP A 183 -28.81 -8.19 11.01
N ALA A 184 -29.22 -8.62 12.20
CA ALA A 184 -28.64 -8.15 13.46
C ALA A 184 -28.74 -9.25 14.54
N PRO A 185 -27.87 -9.21 15.57
CA PRO A 185 -27.92 -10.16 16.69
C PRO A 185 -29.13 -9.91 17.61
N THR A 186 -29.68 -8.69 17.59
CA THR A 186 -30.81 -8.29 18.44
C THR A 186 -32.15 -8.58 17.78
N PRO A 187 -33.04 -9.38 18.40
CA PRO A 187 -34.39 -9.60 17.90
C PRO A 187 -35.17 -8.29 17.76
N GLY A 188 -35.94 -8.15 16.67
CA GLY A 188 -36.76 -6.96 16.40
C GLY A 188 -35.98 -5.76 15.87
N TYR A 189 -34.70 -5.91 15.53
CA TYR A 189 -33.96 -4.89 14.79
C TYR A 189 -34.50 -4.77 13.36
N GLU A 190 -34.86 -3.56 12.96
CA GLU A 190 -35.25 -3.23 11.60
C GLU A 190 -34.02 -2.73 10.81
N PRO A 191 -33.59 -3.41 9.73
CA PRO A 191 -32.51 -2.92 8.87
C PRO A 191 -32.70 -1.46 8.44
N GLY A 192 -31.68 -0.63 8.59
CA GLY A 192 -31.75 0.79 8.24
C GLY A 192 -32.33 1.70 9.33
N SER A 193 -32.62 1.17 10.52
CA SER A 193 -33.18 1.93 11.66
C SER A 193 -32.14 2.61 12.55
N SER A 194 -30.84 2.46 12.26
CA SER A 194 -29.79 3.02 13.12
C SER A 194 -29.59 4.51 12.86
N ALA A 195 -29.16 5.26 13.88
CA ALA A 195 -28.73 6.64 13.68
C ALA A 195 -27.45 6.69 12.82
N PRO A 196 -27.19 7.78 12.07
CA PRO A 196 -25.99 7.91 11.27
C PRO A 196 -24.72 7.77 12.12
N ASN A 197 -23.91 6.77 11.81
CA ASN A 197 -22.64 6.49 12.50
C ASN A 197 -21.69 5.73 11.54
N HIS A 198 -20.69 5.04 12.07
CA HIS A 198 -19.66 4.31 11.32
C HIS A 198 -20.21 3.46 10.16
N GLY A 199 -21.20 2.58 10.40
CA GLY A 199 -21.80 1.78 9.34
C GLY A 199 -22.45 2.58 8.22
N THR A 200 -22.98 3.78 8.52
CA THR A 200 -23.52 4.70 7.50
C THR A 200 -22.41 5.36 6.68
N MET A 201 -21.28 5.71 7.30
CA MET A 201 -20.08 6.17 6.59
C MET A 201 -19.53 5.07 5.67
N VAL A 202 -19.41 3.85 6.18
CA VAL A 202 -18.94 2.69 5.41
C VAL A 202 -19.85 2.41 4.21
N ALA A 203 -21.17 2.47 4.40
CA ALA A 203 -22.14 2.30 3.32
C ALA A 203 -22.09 3.44 2.28
N TYR A 204 -21.81 4.67 2.71
CA TYR A 204 -21.56 5.80 1.81
C TYR A 204 -20.33 5.56 0.92
N ASP A 205 -19.23 5.09 1.51
CA ASP A 205 -17.96 4.86 0.82
C ASP A 205 -18.04 3.77 -0.25
N VAL A 206 -18.80 2.70 -0.01
CA VAL A 206 -19.12 1.68 -1.03
C VAL A 206 -19.76 2.34 -2.26
N ARG A 207 -20.68 3.27 -2.03
CA ARG A 207 -21.49 3.89 -3.10
C ARG A 207 -20.72 4.92 -3.93
N ILE A 208 -19.49 5.28 -3.55
CA ILE A 208 -18.61 6.14 -4.36
C ILE A 208 -18.36 5.52 -5.74
N ALA A 209 -18.07 4.21 -5.78
CA ALA A 209 -17.87 3.47 -7.03
C ALA A 209 -19.11 2.69 -7.47
N ALA A 210 -19.98 2.28 -6.53
CA ALA A 210 -21.18 1.49 -6.81
C ALA A 210 -22.47 2.15 -6.30
N PRO A 211 -22.88 3.30 -6.87
CA PRO A 211 -24.00 4.09 -6.35
C PRO A 211 -25.38 3.40 -6.43
N ASP A 212 -25.54 2.43 -7.34
CA ASP A 212 -26.78 1.67 -7.59
C ASP A 212 -26.75 0.26 -6.93
N ALA A 213 -25.75 -0.05 -6.12
CA ALA A 213 -25.69 -1.33 -5.40
C ALA A 213 -26.82 -1.46 -4.37
N GLN A 214 -27.27 -2.69 -4.16
CA GLN A 214 -28.25 -3.02 -3.12
C GLN A 214 -27.49 -3.22 -1.80
N ILE A 215 -27.49 -2.18 -0.96
CA ILE A 215 -26.83 -2.21 0.35
C ILE A 215 -27.67 -3.04 1.32
N LEU A 216 -27.05 -4.01 1.99
CA LEU A 216 -27.63 -4.78 3.07
C LEU A 216 -26.99 -4.37 4.40
N ASP A 217 -27.84 -4.10 5.39
CA ASP A 217 -27.44 -3.63 6.71
C ASP A 217 -27.20 -4.80 7.67
N TYR A 218 -25.94 -5.20 7.83
CA TYR A 218 -25.56 -6.23 8.80
C TYR A 218 -25.05 -5.56 10.07
N ALA A 219 -25.97 -5.26 10.99
CA ALA A 219 -25.70 -4.49 12.20
C ALA A 219 -25.05 -5.32 13.32
N LEU A 220 -23.95 -6.01 12.98
CA LEU A 220 -23.19 -6.90 13.88
C LEU A 220 -22.74 -6.19 15.16
N LEU A 221 -22.22 -4.96 15.05
CA LEU A 221 -21.67 -4.20 16.18
C LEU A 221 -22.75 -3.54 17.06
N LYS A 222 -23.94 -4.15 17.13
CA LYS A 222 -25.01 -3.84 18.09
C LYS A 222 -25.24 -4.98 19.10
N SER A 223 -24.35 -5.97 19.14
CA SER A 223 -24.45 -7.15 20.02
C SER A 223 -24.56 -6.76 21.50
N GLN A 224 -23.92 -5.67 21.91
CA GLN A 224 -24.17 -4.99 23.17
C GLN A 224 -24.82 -3.62 22.89
N ALA A 225 -26.02 -3.42 23.44
CA ALA A 225 -26.77 -2.19 23.24
C ALA A 225 -25.95 -0.97 23.69
N GLY A 226 -25.59 -0.10 22.75
CA GLY A 226 -24.90 1.16 23.03
C GLY A 226 -23.36 1.14 22.98
N SER A 227 -22.72 -0.01 22.68
CA SER A 227 -21.27 -0.10 22.47
C SER A 227 -20.94 -0.59 21.05
N TRP A 228 -19.73 -0.26 20.56
CA TRP A 228 -19.23 -0.72 19.26
C TRP A 228 -18.57 -2.10 19.37
N THR A 229 -19.13 -2.96 20.20
CA THR A 229 -18.58 -4.28 20.52
C THR A 229 -19.53 -5.35 20.00
N ALA A 230 -18.94 -6.34 19.32
CA ALA A 230 -19.61 -7.58 18.97
C ALA A 230 -18.86 -8.76 19.55
N PHE A 231 -19.57 -9.84 19.84
CA PHE A 231 -18.93 -11.11 20.11
C PHE A 231 -18.65 -11.81 18.79
N LEU A 232 -17.53 -12.54 18.72
CA LEU A 232 -17.16 -13.30 17.53
C LEU A 232 -18.20 -14.40 17.21
N SER A 233 -18.96 -14.86 18.20
CA SER A 233 -20.11 -15.75 18.02
C SER A 233 -21.23 -15.12 17.18
N ASP A 234 -21.52 -13.84 17.38
CA ASP A 234 -22.50 -13.11 16.58
C ASP A 234 -21.99 -12.92 15.14
N ALA A 235 -20.68 -12.72 14.98
CA ALA A 235 -20.05 -12.65 13.67
C ALA A 235 -20.14 -13.98 12.91
N ILE A 236 -19.97 -15.12 13.61
CA ILE A 236 -20.19 -16.46 13.02
C ILE A 236 -21.63 -16.59 12.52
N ALA A 237 -22.62 -16.16 13.32
CA ALA A 237 -24.03 -16.22 12.92
C ALA A 237 -24.33 -15.33 11.71
N ALA A 238 -23.80 -14.09 11.69
CA ALA A 238 -23.94 -13.17 10.56
C ALA A 238 -23.34 -13.75 9.27
N PHE A 239 -22.15 -14.34 9.36
CA PHE A 239 -21.48 -14.95 8.21
C PHE A 239 -22.19 -16.21 7.73
N ALA A 240 -22.76 -17.02 8.64
CA ALA A 240 -23.57 -18.17 8.26
C ALA A 240 -24.84 -17.76 7.49
N ASP A 241 -25.57 -16.73 7.96
CA ASP A 241 -26.71 -16.14 7.22
C ASP A 241 -26.28 -15.62 5.84
N LEU A 242 -25.11 -14.98 5.74
CA LEU A 242 -24.54 -14.56 4.46
C LEU A 242 -24.25 -15.75 3.53
N VAL A 243 -23.69 -16.85 4.05
CA VAL A 243 -23.46 -18.07 3.24
C VAL A 243 -24.77 -18.59 2.67
N GLU A 244 -25.83 -18.67 3.47
CA GLU A 244 -27.15 -19.11 3.01
C GLU A 244 -27.71 -18.20 1.91
N ARG A 245 -27.60 -16.88 2.07
CA ARG A 245 -28.07 -15.91 1.07
C ARG A 245 -27.27 -15.95 -0.22
N VAL A 246 -25.95 -16.07 -0.12
CA VAL A 246 -25.07 -16.20 -1.30
C VAL A 246 -25.41 -17.47 -2.07
N ASN A 247 -25.65 -18.59 -1.37
CA ASN A 247 -26.08 -19.84 -1.99
C ASN A 247 -27.48 -19.74 -2.62
N ALA A 248 -28.40 -19.00 -2.00
CA ALA A 248 -29.75 -18.82 -2.51
C ALA A 248 -29.81 -17.90 -3.74
N ALA A 249 -28.88 -16.93 -3.86
CA ALA A 249 -28.82 -15.96 -4.95
C ALA A 249 -27.39 -15.75 -5.46
N PRO A 250 -26.74 -16.78 -6.05
CA PRO A 250 -25.32 -16.72 -6.36
C PRO A 250 -24.97 -15.68 -7.44
N GLY A 251 -23.70 -15.26 -7.45
CA GLY A 251 -23.13 -14.53 -8.58
C GLY A 251 -22.67 -13.11 -8.30
N ARG A 252 -23.36 -12.36 -7.43
CA ARG A 252 -23.18 -10.90 -7.34
C ARG A 252 -23.17 -10.41 -5.89
N TRP A 253 -22.19 -10.87 -5.12
CA TRP A 253 -22.06 -10.57 -3.70
C TRP A 253 -20.71 -9.99 -3.35
N VAL A 254 -20.74 -8.86 -2.65
CA VAL A 254 -19.58 -8.25 -1.99
C VAL A 254 -19.92 -8.08 -0.51
N VAL A 255 -18.99 -8.41 0.37
CA VAL A 255 -19.17 -8.29 1.83
C VAL A 255 -18.04 -7.43 2.37
N ASN A 256 -18.35 -6.28 2.92
CA ASN A 256 -17.37 -5.37 3.52
C ASN A 256 -17.41 -5.44 5.04
N ASN A 257 -16.24 -5.61 5.64
CA ASN A 257 -16.02 -5.65 7.07
C ASN A 257 -15.02 -4.54 7.46
N SER A 258 -15.52 -3.49 8.09
CA SER A 258 -14.71 -2.37 8.57
C SER A 258 -14.45 -2.43 10.08
N TRP A 259 -14.23 -3.65 10.58
CA TRP A 259 -14.01 -3.97 11.99
C TRP A 259 -12.89 -5.00 12.15
N GLY A 260 -12.41 -5.16 13.38
CA GLY A 260 -11.32 -6.08 13.70
C GLY A 260 -11.01 -6.03 15.19
N LEU A 261 -10.00 -6.82 15.58
CA LEU A 261 -9.51 -6.84 16.96
C LEU A 261 -8.40 -5.80 17.12
N PHE A 262 -8.45 -4.98 18.18
CA PHE A 262 -7.42 -3.98 18.49
C PHE A 262 -6.36 -4.51 19.46
N ASP A 263 -6.74 -5.41 20.36
CA ASP A 263 -5.89 -5.93 21.42
C ASP A 263 -6.08 -7.44 21.57
N ARG A 264 -5.04 -8.21 21.23
CA ARG A 264 -5.04 -9.68 21.34
C ARG A 264 -4.93 -10.17 22.79
N ALA A 265 -4.72 -9.31 23.79
CA ALA A 265 -4.79 -9.70 25.20
C ALA A 265 -6.16 -10.25 25.61
N SER A 266 -7.21 -9.95 24.83
CA SER A 266 -8.56 -10.49 25.00
C SER A 266 -8.81 -11.83 24.29
N ASP A 267 -7.84 -12.33 23.51
CA ASP A 267 -7.89 -13.61 22.79
C ASP A 267 -7.18 -14.71 23.60
N ALA A 268 -7.37 -15.98 23.22
CA ALA A 268 -6.60 -17.08 23.79
C ALA A 268 -5.12 -17.02 23.34
N PRO A 269 -4.18 -17.60 24.09
CA PRO A 269 -2.76 -17.56 23.73
C PRO A 269 -2.46 -18.11 22.35
N ILE A 270 -1.57 -17.47 21.58
CA ILE A 270 -1.15 -17.95 20.26
C ILE A 270 -0.57 -19.37 20.38
N GLY A 271 -0.98 -20.27 19.50
CA GLY A 271 -0.62 -21.69 19.52
C GLY A 271 -1.60 -22.58 20.28
N SER A 272 -2.56 -22.00 21.02
CA SER A 272 -3.70 -22.75 21.56
C SER A 272 -4.76 -23.02 20.47
N PRO A 273 -5.52 -24.12 20.56
CA PRO A 273 -6.60 -24.40 19.61
C PRO A 273 -7.75 -23.39 19.69
N GLU A 274 -7.93 -22.70 20.82
CA GLU A 274 -8.98 -21.70 21.02
C GLU A 274 -8.66 -20.34 20.40
N ASN A 275 -7.39 -20.05 20.11
CA ASN A 275 -6.95 -18.74 19.60
C ASN A 275 -7.66 -18.39 18.29
N TYR A 276 -8.20 -17.18 18.17
CA TYR A 276 -8.81 -16.70 16.93
C TYR A 276 -7.79 -16.07 15.99
N SER A 277 -6.95 -15.20 16.54
CA SER A 277 -6.12 -14.26 15.79
C SER A 277 -5.05 -14.89 14.90
N ALA A 278 -4.63 -16.12 15.20
CA ALA A 278 -3.54 -16.85 14.54
C ALA A 278 -3.86 -18.34 14.26
N ASN A 279 -5.08 -18.83 14.52
CA ASN A 279 -5.48 -20.19 14.19
C ASN A 279 -6.41 -20.22 12.96
N PRO A 280 -6.00 -20.77 11.81
CA PRO A 280 -6.90 -20.89 10.65
C PRO A 280 -8.11 -21.79 10.94
N ASP A 281 -8.02 -22.72 11.90
CA ASP A 281 -9.10 -23.66 12.24
C ASP A 281 -10.14 -23.07 13.19
N HIS A 282 -9.94 -21.83 13.68
CA HIS A 282 -10.95 -21.15 14.48
C HIS A 282 -12.26 -21.02 13.69
N PRO A 283 -13.45 -21.31 14.29
CA PRO A 283 -14.72 -21.36 13.57
C PRO A 283 -15.05 -20.10 12.75
N PHE A 284 -14.68 -18.92 13.24
CA PHE A 284 -14.88 -17.68 12.48
C PHE A 284 -13.98 -17.56 11.23
N ASN A 285 -12.75 -18.08 11.28
CA ASN A 285 -11.89 -18.14 10.10
C ASN A 285 -12.45 -19.16 9.08
N GLN A 286 -12.94 -20.31 9.56
CA GLN A 286 -13.57 -21.33 8.72
C GLN A 286 -14.83 -20.83 8.01
N VAL A 287 -15.76 -20.16 8.71
CA VAL A 287 -16.97 -19.60 8.08
C VAL A 287 -16.64 -18.43 7.14
N THR A 288 -15.57 -17.67 7.40
CA THR A 288 -15.05 -16.65 6.48
C THR A 288 -14.59 -17.29 5.17
N GLY A 289 -13.81 -18.37 5.24
CA GLY A 289 -13.43 -19.15 4.06
C GLY A 289 -14.64 -19.74 3.33
N ALA A 290 -15.62 -20.27 4.06
CA ALA A 290 -16.86 -20.81 3.49
C ALA A 290 -17.68 -19.74 2.74
N LEU A 291 -17.73 -18.51 3.24
CA LEU A 291 -18.41 -17.40 2.58
C LEU A 291 -17.74 -16.99 1.25
N VAL A 292 -16.40 -16.99 1.22
CA VAL A 292 -15.68 -16.78 -0.05
C VAL A 292 -15.93 -17.95 -1.00
N ALA A 293 -15.90 -19.20 -0.50
CA ALA A 293 -16.17 -20.39 -1.29
C ALA A 293 -17.59 -20.44 -1.88
N ALA A 294 -18.58 -19.89 -1.16
CA ALA A 294 -19.95 -19.74 -1.66
C ALA A 294 -20.06 -18.74 -2.83
N GLY A 295 -19.07 -17.85 -3.00
CA GLY A 295 -18.99 -16.93 -4.13
C GLY A 295 -19.04 -15.45 -3.76
N ALA A 296 -18.88 -15.07 -2.49
CA ALA A 296 -18.78 -13.68 -2.09
C ALA A 296 -17.35 -13.15 -2.22
N ASP A 297 -17.19 -11.90 -2.66
CA ASP A 297 -15.93 -11.17 -2.49
C ASP A 297 -15.92 -10.53 -1.09
N VAL A 298 -15.08 -11.04 -0.20
CA VAL A 298 -15.03 -10.58 1.19
C VAL A 298 -13.86 -9.61 1.38
N PHE A 299 -14.16 -8.40 1.82
CA PHE A 299 -13.23 -7.32 2.12
C PHE A 299 -13.13 -7.10 3.62
N PHE A 300 -11.90 -6.93 4.11
CA PHE A 300 -11.60 -6.52 5.47
C PHE A 300 -10.69 -5.30 5.45
N ALA A 301 -11.01 -4.31 6.30
CA ALA A 301 -10.07 -3.25 6.65
C ALA A 301 -8.79 -3.86 7.27
N ALA A 302 -7.60 -3.37 6.92
CA ALA A 302 -6.36 -3.92 7.47
C ALA A 302 -6.26 -3.74 9.00
N GLY A 303 -6.83 -2.66 9.54
CA GLY A 303 -6.77 -2.29 10.96
C GLY A 303 -6.09 -0.93 11.13
N ASN A 304 -6.30 -0.30 12.29
CA ASN A 304 -5.75 1.03 12.58
C ASN A 304 -4.55 1.01 13.57
N CYS A 305 -3.81 -0.09 13.63
CA CYS A 305 -2.66 -0.28 14.54
C CYS A 305 -1.31 -0.20 13.81
N GLY A 306 -1.17 0.64 12.79
CA GLY A 306 0.09 0.89 12.10
C GLY A 306 1.14 1.57 13.01
N ALA A 307 2.42 1.48 12.64
CA ALA A 307 3.53 1.88 13.50
C ALA A 307 3.60 3.38 13.84
N ASP A 308 3.18 4.25 12.92
CA ASP A 308 3.51 5.69 13.00
C ASP A 308 2.48 6.50 13.79
N CYS A 309 1.22 6.11 13.75
CA CYS A 309 0.16 6.71 14.56
C CYS A 309 -0.94 5.70 14.91
N PRO A 310 -0.63 4.67 15.71
CA PRO A 310 -1.62 3.66 16.08
C PRO A 310 -2.80 4.27 16.82
N ASP A 311 -3.99 3.69 16.64
CA ASP A 311 -5.15 3.98 17.47
C ASP A 311 -4.83 3.68 18.95
N GLY A 312 -5.33 4.52 19.87
CA GLY A 312 -5.06 4.36 21.30
C GLY A 312 -5.61 3.06 21.92
N ARG A 313 -6.47 2.33 21.22
CA ARG A 313 -6.97 1.01 21.63
C ARG A 313 -6.01 -0.13 21.31
N CYS A 314 -4.99 0.10 20.49
CA CYS A 314 -4.09 -0.96 20.05
C CYS A 314 -3.30 -1.55 21.22
N GLY A 315 -3.29 -2.88 21.31
CA GLY A 315 -2.50 -3.60 22.32
C GLY A 315 -1.00 -3.33 22.18
N THR A 316 -0.26 -3.47 23.29
CA THR A 316 1.19 -3.20 23.32
C THR A 316 1.97 -4.06 22.32
N GLY A 317 1.48 -5.28 22.05
CA GLY A 317 2.07 -6.23 21.09
C GLY A 317 1.39 -6.25 19.72
N ASP A 318 0.48 -5.32 19.44
CA ASP A 318 -0.42 -5.36 18.27
C ASP A 318 -0.24 -4.16 17.35
N THR A 319 0.86 -3.42 17.53
CA THR A 319 1.20 -2.22 16.75
C THR A 319 2.33 -2.50 15.77
N GLY A 320 2.16 -2.03 14.54
CA GLY A 320 3.20 -1.99 13.52
C GLY A 320 3.36 -3.28 12.69
N PRO A 321 4.44 -3.37 11.89
CA PRO A 321 4.70 -4.48 10.97
C PRO A 321 4.69 -5.84 11.67
N GLY A 322 3.94 -6.78 11.11
CA GLY A 322 3.86 -8.17 11.58
C GLY A 322 3.02 -8.39 12.83
N ALA A 323 2.48 -7.32 13.42
CA ALA A 323 1.72 -7.37 14.67
C ALA A 323 0.26 -6.93 14.49
N SER A 324 -0.05 -6.16 13.45
CA SER A 324 -1.28 -5.37 13.35
C SER A 324 -2.35 -5.91 12.39
N ILE A 325 -2.08 -6.99 11.66
CA ILE A 325 -3.06 -7.67 10.80
C ILE A 325 -3.24 -9.12 11.27
N HIS A 326 -4.37 -9.42 11.89
CA HIS A 326 -4.66 -10.73 12.48
C HIS A 326 -6.13 -11.14 12.40
N GLY A 327 -6.43 -12.41 12.71
CA GLY A 327 -7.77 -12.99 12.58
C GLY A 327 -8.24 -13.01 11.12
N ALA A 328 -9.54 -12.81 10.90
CA ALA A 328 -10.14 -12.80 9.57
C ALA A 328 -9.51 -11.72 8.65
N ASN A 329 -9.02 -10.61 9.20
CA ASN A 329 -8.30 -9.57 8.46
C ASN A 329 -7.00 -10.11 7.83
N ALA A 330 -6.43 -11.19 8.37
CA ALA A 330 -5.24 -11.86 7.82
C ALA A 330 -5.59 -13.08 6.93
N HIS A 331 -6.86 -13.42 6.75
CA HIS A 331 -7.29 -14.65 6.07
C HIS A 331 -6.84 -14.67 4.59
N PRO A 332 -6.28 -15.78 4.06
CA PRO A 332 -5.73 -15.82 2.69
C PRO A 332 -6.76 -15.52 1.61
N ASP A 333 -8.02 -15.90 1.82
CA ASP A 333 -9.08 -15.75 0.80
C ASP A 333 -9.76 -14.37 0.78
N VAL A 334 -9.61 -13.55 1.83
CA VAL A 334 -10.22 -12.20 1.87
C VAL A 334 -9.31 -11.17 1.19
N LEU A 335 -9.88 -10.02 0.80
CA LEU A 335 -9.12 -8.83 0.42
C LEU A 335 -8.91 -7.92 1.63
N THR A 336 -7.66 -7.82 2.08
CA THR A 336 -7.27 -6.96 3.20
C THR A 336 -6.81 -5.61 2.67
N VAL A 337 -7.46 -4.52 3.10
CA VAL A 337 -7.31 -3.19 2.51
C VAL A 337 -6.59 -2.23 3.45
N ALA A 338 -5.39 -1.82 3.06
CA ALA A 338 -4.63 -0.73 3.69
C ALA A 338 -5.18 0.65 3.30
N ALA A 339 -4.72 1.70 3.98
CA ALA A 339 -5.23 3.06 3.80
C ALA A 339 -4.16 4.03 3.27
N VAL A 340 -4.52 4.75 2.21
CA VAL A 340 -3.76 5.89 1.67
C VAL A 340 -4.64 7.13 1.56
N THR A 341 -4.02 8.30 1.60
CA THR A 341 -4.69 9.55 1.25
C THR A 341 -4.93 9.62 -0.27
N VAL A 342 -5.78 10.57 -0.71
CA VAL A 342 -5.92 10.87 -2.15
C VAL A 342 -4.64 11.43 -2.79
N THR A 343 -3.59 11.69 -2.02
CA THR A 343 -2.26 12.12 -2.49
C THR A 343 -1.22 11.00 -2.45
N ASP A 344 -1.64 9.74 -2.39
CA ASP A 344 -0.75 8.56 -2.39
C ASP A 344 0.16 8.45 -1.16
N ARG A 345 -0.17 9.14 -0.06
CA ARG A 345 0.56 8.97 1.20
C ARG A 345 -0.07 7.85 2.01
N ARG A 346 0.73 6.88 2.48
CA ARG A 346 0.28 5.91 3.47
C ARG A 346 -0.20 6.63 4.72
N LEU A 347 -1.34 6.20 5.26
CA LEU A 347 -1.83 6.66 6.55
C LEU A 347 -1.09 5.92 7.65
N GLY A 348 -0.53 6.65 8.62
CA GLY A 348 0.37 6.08 9.63
C GLY A 348 -0.28 5.01 10.52
N TYR A 349 -1.59 5.11 10.73
CA TYR A 349 -2.40 4.12 11.44
C TYR A 349 -2.68 2.87 10.61
N SER A 350 -2.47 2.88 9.29
CA SER A 350 -2.80 1.73 8.44
C SER A 350 -1.95 0.53 8.88
N SER A 351 -2.60 -0.54 9.31
CA SER A 351 -1.90 -1.76 9.76
C SER A 351 -1.06 -2.35 8.64
N GLN A 352 0.03 -2.99 9.04
CA GLN A 352 1.12 -3.43 8.16
C GLN A 352 1.33 -4.92 8.31
N GLY A 353 1.67 -5.58 7.20
CA GLY A 353 2.01 -6.98 7.24
C GLY A 353 3.38 -7.28 7.85
N PRO A 354 3.75 -8.57 7.94
CA PRO A 354 2.97 -9.74 7.53
C PRO A 354 1.66 -9.95 8.32
N GLY A 355 0.70 -10.65 7.73
CA GLY A 355 -0.52 -11.07 8.43
C GLY A 355 -0.31 -12.35 9.25
N ALA A 356 -1.07 -12.49 10.35
CA ALA A 356 -0.92 -13.62 11.28
C ALA A 356 -1.34 -14.99 10.71
N LEU A 357 -2.32 -15.04 9.79
CA LEU A 357 -2.76 -16.28 9.12
C LEU A 357 -2.11 -16.46 7.74
N TYR A 358 -1.83 -15.36 7.04
CA TYR A 358 -1.18 -15.38 5.74
C TYR A 358 -0.19 -14.21 5.65
N SER A 359 1.06 -14.53 5.32
CA SER A 359 2.14 -13.55 5.40
C SER A 359 1.99 -12.42 4.38
N ARG A 360 1.44 -12.69 3.18
CA ARG A 360 1.30 -11.68 2.13
C ARG A 360 0.02 -10.85 2.30
N LYS A 361 0.00 -10.05 3.36
CA LYS A 361 -1.01 -9.04 3.68
C LYS A 361 -0.33 -7.69 3.92
N PRO A 362 -1.00 -6.54 3.69
CA PRO A 362 -2.32 -6.38 3.07
C PRO A 362 -2.32 -6.80 1.58
N ASP A 363 -3.50 -6.91 0.97
CA ASP A 363 -3.64 -7.26 -0.46
C ASP A 363 -3.53 -6.02 -1.36
N LEU A 364 -4.13 -4.91 -0.95
CA LEU A 364 -4.12 -3.64 -1.70
C LEU A 364 -4.41 -2.47 -0.76
N ALA A 365 -4.31 -1.24 -1.26
CA ALA A 365 -4.70 -0.04 -0.55
C ALA A 365 -5.94 0.64 -1.16
N GLY A 366 -6.77 1.22 -0.31
CA GLY A 366 -7.91 2.06 -0.66
C GLY A 366 -7.74 3.50 -0.18
N PHE A 367 -8.54 4.41 -0.71
CA PHE A 367 -8.51 5.82 -0.27
C PHE A 367 -9.25 6.01 1.04
N SER A 368 -8.65 6.81 1.92
CA SER A 368 -9.20 7.19 3.22
C SER A 368 -8.76 8.60 3.57
N HIS A 369 -9.33 9.11 4.65
CA HIS A 369 -9.03 10.40 5.25
C HIS A 369 -9.37 11.57 4.32
N PHE A 370 -10.59 11.56 3.77
CA PHE A 370 -11.13 12.59 2.86
C PHE A 370 -12.44 13.18 3.39
N ALA A 371 -12.83 14.35 2.91
CA ALA A 371 -14.13 14.93 3.21
C ALA A 371 -15.23 14.20 2.41
N GLY A 372 -16.08 13.44 3.11
CA GLY A 372 -17.05 12.54 2.48
C GLY A 372 -18.46 12.60 3.06
N SER A 373 -18.86 11.52 3.73
CA SER A 373 -20.21 11.22 4.22
C SER A 373 -20.83 12.32 5.10
N GLY A 374 -20.01 13.16 5.73
CA GLY A 374 -20.43 14.18 6.68
C GLY A 374 -20.82 13.62 8.05
N ILE A 375 -20.56 12.33 8.30
CA ILE A 375 -20.74 11.69 9.61
C ILE A 375 -19.62 12.09 10.57
N TYR A 376 -18.39 12.21 10.05
CA TYR A 376 -17.21 12.67 10.76
C TYR A 376 -16.55 13.85 10.02
N PRO A 377 -15.59 14.57 10.63
CA PRO A 377 -14.82 15.60 9.93
C PRO A 377 -14.09 15.09 8.68
N ALA A 378 -13.68 13.82 8.71
CA ALA A 378 -13.13 13.08 7.58
C ALA A 378 -13.62 11.62 7.64
N ASP A 379 -13.94 11.05 6.49
CA ASP A 379 -14.12 9.60 6.38
C ASP A 379 -12.72 8.97 6.43
N GLY A 380 -12.40 8.38 7.58
CA GLY A 380 -11.04 7.98 7.96
C GLY A 380 -10.94 6.53 8.43
N GLY A 381 -9.71 6.09 8.70
CA GLY A 381 -9.39 4.71 9.07
C GLY A 381 -9.24 3.81 7.84
N THR A 382 -8.67 2.62 8.04
CA THR A 382 -8.82 1.54 7.05
C THR A 382 -10.29 1.16 6.84
N SER A 383 -11.15 1.56 7.78
CA SER A 383 -12.61 1.46 7.72
C SER A 383 -13.26 2.26 6.60
N ALA A 384 -12.64 3.35 6.13
CA ALA A 384 -13.05 4.07 4.91
C ALA A 384 -12.37 3.51 3.65
N ALA A 385 -11.12 3.05 3.77
CA ALA A 385 -10.38 2.48 2.64
C ALA A 385 -10.99 1.17 2.10
N SER A 386 -11.41 0.27 3.00
CA SER A 386 -12.02 -1.02 2.64
C SER A 386 -13.31 -0.87 1.81
N PRO A 387 -14.32 -0.10 2.25
CA PRO A 387 -15.56 0.06 1.47
C PRO A 387 -15.33 0.78 0.14
N VAL A 388 -14.38 1.72 0.07
CA VAL A 388 -13.96 2.32 -1.21
C VAL A 388 -13.51 1.26 -2.21
N ALA A 389 -12.68 0.30 -1.78
CA ALA A 389 -12.23 -0.80 -2.63
C ALA A 389 -13.37 -1.79 -2.93
N ALA A 390 -14.20 -2.12 -1.94
CA ALA A 390 -15.36 -2.99 -2.09
C ALA A 390 -16.38 -2.44 -3.10
N GLY A 391 -16.55 -1.11 -3.15
CA GLY A 391 -17.37 -0.43 -4.16
C GLY A 391 -16.88 -0.68 -5.59
N VAL A 392 -15.57 -0.75 -5.81
CA VAL A 392 -15.00 -1.09 -7.13
C VAL A 392 -15.36 -2.53 -7.52
N ALA A 393 -15.20 -3.48 -6.58
CA ALA A 393 -15.62 -4.86 -6.80
C ALA A 393 -17.12 -4.95 -7.12
N ALA A 394 -17.96 -4.26 -6.37
CA ALA A 394 -19.40 -4.24 -6.58
C ALA A 394 -19.78 -3.69 -7.97
N ALA A 395 -19.13 -2.61 -8.43
CA ALA A 395 -19.35 -2.09 -9.77
C ALA A 395 -18.96 -3.10 -10.86
N LEU A 396 -17.85 -3.82 -10.72
CA LEU A 396 -17.42 -4.85 -11.66
C LEU A 396 -18.37 -6.07 -11.67
N ARG A 397 -18.86 -6.49 -10.49
CA ARG A 397 -19.82 -7.59 -10.34
C ARG A 397 -21.13 -7.38 -11.09
N GLN A 398 -21.48 -6.15 -11.46
CA GLN A 398 -22.65 -5.89 -12.32
C GLN A 398 -22.52 -6.50 -13.72
N ALA A 399 -21.32 -6.65 -14.28
CA ALA A 399 -21.12 -7.30 -15.57
C ALA A 399 -20.47 -8.68 -15.46
N PHE A 400 -19.74 -8.94 -14.38
CA PHE A 400 -18.93 -10.14 -14.20
C PHE A 400 -19.36 -10.87 -12.93
N ALA A 401 -20.49 -11.59 -13.00
CA ALA A 401 -20.91 -12.48 -11.91
C ALA A 401 -19.91 -13.65 -11.73
N THR A 402 -20.04 -14.41 -10.65
CA THR A 402 -19.05 -15.45 -10.28
C THR A 402 -18.89 -16.58 -11.29
N ASP A 403 -19.89 -16.81 -12.14
CA ASP A 403 -19.81 -17.73 -13.29
C ASP A 403 -18.81 -17.28 -14.37
N ARG A 404 -18.56 -15.96 -14.46
CA ARG A 404 -17.63 -15.35 -15.41
C ARG A 404 -16.30 -14.93 -14.78
N LEU A 405 -16.30 -14.68 -13.47
CA LEU A 405 -15.12 -14.24 -12.74
C LEU A 405 -15.20 -14.76 -11.29
N ALA A 406 -14.54 -15.85 -10.95
CA ALA A 406 -14.58 -16.37 -9.57
C ALA A 406 -13.99 -15.33 -8.57
N PRO A 407 -14.34 -15.37 -7.26
CA PRO A 407 -13.79 -14.44 -6.27
C PRO A 407 -12.27 -14.35 -6.27
N ALA A 408 -11.56 -15.49 -6.33
CA ALA A 408 -10.10 -15.52 -6.44
C ALA A 408 -9.58 -14.82 -7.73
N GLN A 409 -10.32 -14.90 -8.83
CA GLN A 409 -9.97 -14.23 -10.08
C GLN A 409 -10.22 -12.71 -10.01
N LEU A 410 -11.30 -12.27 -9.35
CA LEU A 410 -11.52 -10.85 -9.08
C LEU A 410 -10.44 -10.29 -8.15
N LYS A 411 -10.12 -11.00 -7.06
CA LYS A 411 -9.01 -10.65 -6.16
C LYS A 411 -7.71 -10.47 -6.94
N GLY A 412 -7.34 -11.46 -7.75
CA GLY A 412 -6.16 -11.38 -8.60
C GLY A 412 -6.23 -10.24 -9.64
N LEU A 413 -7.42 -9.95 -10.20
CA LEU A 413 -7.60 -8.82 -11.10
C LEU A 413 -7.28 -7.51 -10.39
N LEU A 414 -7.92 -7.24 -9.25
CA LEU A 414 -7.74 -6.02 -8.48
C LEU A 414 -6.27 -5.83 -8.07
N GLN A 415 -5.61 -6.90 -7.63
CA GLN A 415 -4.18 -6.90 -7.30
C GLN A 415 -3.31 -6.54 -8.52
N ARG A 416 -3.51 -7.20 -9.67
CA ARG A 416 -2.70 -6.95 -10.88
C ARG A 416 -2.95 -5.59 -11.52
N THR A 417 -4.10 -4.98 -11.25
CA THR A 417 -4.47 -3.67 -11.80
C THR A 417 -4.30 -2.53 -10.80
N ALA A 418 -3.87 -2.83 -9.58
CA ALA A 418 -3.56 -1.81 -8.59
C ALA A 418 -2.42 -0.90 -9.09
N ARG A 419 -2.48 0.37 -8.71
CA ARG A 419 -1.40 1.33 -8.95
C ARG A 419 -0.33 1.12 -7.88
N ASP A 420 0.71 0.39 -8.26
CA ASP A 420 1.94 0.25 -7.49
C ASP A 420 2.64 1.62 -7.39
N LEU A 421 2.75 2.14 -6.16
CA LEU A 421 3.31 3.46 -5.89
C LEU A 421 4.84 3.44 -5.82
N ASN A 422 5.43 2.31 -5.45
CA ASN A 422 6.86 2.18 -5.22
C ASN A 422 7.57 1.54 -6.43
N GLY A 423 6.82 0.83 -7.29
CA GLY A 423 7.33 0.20 -8.51
C GLY A 423 8.01 -1.16 -8.27
N ASP A 424 8.02 -1.63 -7.03
CA ASP A 424 8.68 -2.86 -6.58
C ASP A 424 7.71 -4.06 -6.51
N GLY A 425 6.46 -3.87 -6.92
CA GLY A 425 5.40 -4.86 -6.85
C GLY A 425 4.70 -4.87 -5.49
N TRP A 426 4.54 -6.05 -4.91
CA TRP A 426 3.82 -6.20 -3.65
C TRP A 426 4.71 -5.87 -2.45
N ASP A 427 4.19 -5.11 -1.48
CA ASP A 427 4.87 -4.77 -0.22
C ASP A 427 3.96 -4.91 1.03
N TYR A 428 4.57 -4.83 2.22
CA TYR A 428 3.88 -5.00 3.50
C TYR A 428 3.05 -3.78 3.96
N ASP A 429 3.13 -2.66 3.24
CA ASP A 429 2.48 -1.40 3.59
C ASP A 429 1.19 -1.19 2.78
N LEU A 430 1.24 -1.46 1.48
CA LEU A 430 0.21 -1.15 0.50
C LEU A 430 -0.27 -2.37 -0.28
N GLY A 431 0.33 -3.54 -0.03
CA GLY A 431 0.05 -4.73 -0.80
C GLY A 431 0.50 -4.55 -2.24
N TYR A 432 -0.35 -4.87 -3.22
CA TYR A 432 -0.04 -4.63 -4.64
C TYR A 432 -0.20 -3.15 -5.08
N GLY A 433 -0.53 -2.25 -4.16
CA GLY A 433 -0.73 -0.83 -4.41
C GLY A 433 -2.18 -0.39 -4.31
N VAL A 434 -2.47 0.81 -4.82
CA VAL A 434 -3.78 1.46 -4.66
C VAL A 434 -4.78 0.93 -5.68
N VAL A 435 -5.97 0.53 -5.24
CA VAL A 435 -7.04 0.04 -6.13
C VAL A 435 -7.36 1.04 -7.26
N ASP A 436 -7.42 0.53 -8.49
CA ASP A 436 -7.67 1.32 -9.70
C ASP A 436 -8.78 0.66 -10.55
N ALA A 437 -9.97 1.24 -10.51
CA ALA A 437 -11.12 0.76 -11.26
C ALA A 437 -10.97 0.93 -12.77
N ALA A 438 -10.27 1.98 -13.22
CA ALA A 438 -10.06 2.21 -14.65
C ALA A 438 -9.13 1.16 -15.25
N ALA A 439 -8.05 0.81 -14.53
CA ALA A 439 -7.16 -0.28 -14.90
C ALA A 439 -7.88 -1.63 -14.91
N ALA A 440 -8.72 -1.91 -13.90
CA ALA A 440 -9.54 -3.13 -13.85
C ALA A 440 -10.51 -3.25 -15.04
N VAL A 441 -11.25 -2.17 -15.36
CA VAL A 441 -12.15 -2.11 -16.52
C VAL A 441 -11.39 -2.33 -17.83
N LYS A 442 -10.20 -1.74 -17.97
CA LYS A 442 -9.34 -1.91 -19.15
C LYS A 442 -8.87 -3.36 -19.28
N ALA A 443 -8.40 -3.97 -18.20
CA ALA A 443 -7.93 -5.36 -18.19
C ALA A 443 -9.03 -6.37 -18.54
N LEU A 444 -10.28 -6.08 -18.18
CA LEU A 444 -11.45 -6.89 -18.56
C LEU A 444 -11.93 -6.65 -20.01
N GLY A 445 -11.28 -5.76 -20.77
CA GLY A 445 -11.63 -5.47 -22.16
C GLY A 445 -13.02 -4.84 -22.34
N VAL A 446 -13.55 -4.18 -21.31
CA VAL A 446 -14.90 -3.61 -21.35
C VAL A 446 -14.91 -2.36 -22.23
N LYS A 447 -15.60 -2.45 -23.38
CA LYS A 447 -15.73 -1.31 -24.31
C LYS A 447 -16.71 -0.26 -23.77
N PRO A 448 -16.42 1.05 -23.92
CA PRO A 448 -17.40 2.09 -23.65
C PRO A 448 -18.67 1.87 -24.48
N LYS A 449 -19.85 1.97 -23.87
CA LYS A 449 -21.09 1.95 -24.66
C LYS A 449 -21.24 3.28 -25.39
N ALA A 450 -21.48 3.24 -26.70
CA ALA A 450 -21.65 4.43 -27.54
C ALA A 450 -22.69 5.39 -26.93
N ARG A 451 -22.35 6.68 -26.87
CA ARG A 451 -23.33 7.72 -26.53
C ARG A 451 -24.43 7.69 -27.59
N LYS A 452 -25.69 7.46 -27.19
CA LYS A 452 -26.82 7.76 -28.07
C LYS A 452 -26.72 9.24 -28.41
N ARG A 453 -26.48 9.58 -29.68
CA ARG A 453 -26.64 10.96 -30.15
C ARG A 453 -28.07 11.37 -29.82
N ALA A 454 -28.23 12.46 -29.08
CA ALA A 454 -29.55 13.05 -28.91
C ALA A 454 -30.07 13.35 -30.32
N SER A 455 -31.23 12.77 -30.66
CA SER A 455 -31.95 13.14 -31.87
C SER A 455 -32.31 14.62 -31.73
N THR A 456 -31.62 15.47 -32.48
CA THR A 456 -32.04 16.85 -32.67
C THR A 456 -33.23 16.80 -33.62
N THR A 457 -34.43 16.65 -33.06
CA THR A 457 -35.65 16.91 -33.80
C THR A 457 -35.79 18.42 -33.89
N VAL A 458 -35.59 18.96 -35.10
CA VAL A 458 -35.90 20.34 -35.49
C VAL A 458 -37.39 20.45 -35.78
#